data_AF-A0A6P7GEH4-F1
#
_entry.id   AF-A0A6P7GEH4-F1
#
_cell.length_a   1.000
_cell.length_b   1.000
_cell.length_c   1.000
_cell.angle_alpha   90.00
_cell.angle_beta   90.00
_cell.angle_gamma   90.00
#
_symmetry.space_group_name_H-M   'P 1'
#
loop_
_entity.id
_entity.type
_entity.pdbx_description
1 polymer ?
#
loop_
_entity_poly.entity_id
_entity_poly.type
_entity_poly.pdbx_seq_one_letter_code
_entity_poly.pdbx_strand_id
1 'polypeptide(L)'
;FVLGVEIYGTEHAYGGHQYSFTGIFENIPRDEKELGEQFKFRQTIHIGYTDFTEEDVKRIVNELGKEFRGDRYHLMNNNCNHFSGAFSKILCGQDIPPWINRLAYFSSWVPFLERCLPKEWLMPMALQHSLSCRQDSTCSEASTSPF
;
A
#
# COMPACT_ATOMS: atom_id res chain seq x y z
N PHE A 1 -8.56 1.77 -5.69
CA PHE A 1 -8.78 3.00 -4.90
C PHE A 1 -7.64 3.11 -3.91
N VAL A 2 -7.00 4.27 -3.83
CA VAL A 2 -5.97 4.55 -2.83
C VAL A 2 -6.63 5.37 -1.73
N LEU A 3 -6.41 4.97 -0.47
CA LEU A 3 -6.81 5.76 0.69
C LEU A 3 -5.56 6.21 1.45
N GLY A 4 -5.57 7.48 1.86
CA GLY A 4 -4.64 8.05 2.81
C GLY A 4 -5.41 8.63 4.00
N VAL A 5 -4.75 8.71 5.15
CA VAL A 5 -5.24 9.41 6.34
C VAL A 5 -4.43 10.67 6.51
N GLU A 6 -5.08 11.82 6.40
CA GLU A 6 -4.48 13.13 6.61
C GLU A 6 -4.59 13.55 8.08
N ILE A 7 -3.47 13.89 8.69
CA ILE A 7 -3.40 14.45 10.04
C ILE A 7 -2.19 15.39 10.15
N TYR A 8 -2.34 16.52 10.84
CA TYR A 8 -1.30 17.56 10.95
C TYR A 8 -0.71 18.04 9.61
N GLY A 9 -1.50 17.98 8.52
CA GLY A 9 -1.07 18.40 7.19
C GLY A 9 -0.22 17.37 6.43
N THR A 10 -0.07 16.16 6.97
CA THR A 10 0.63 15.04 6.33
C THR A 10 -0.37 13.94 6.02
N GLU A 11 -0.36 13.43 4.78
CA GLU A 11 -1.14 12.27 4.39
C GLU A 11 -0.30 11.00 4.56
N HIS A 12 -0.79 10.05 5.35
CA HIS A 12 -0.16 8.73 5.50
C HIS A 12 -0.93 7.69 4.69
N ALA A 13 -0.22 6.93 3.88
CA ALA A 13 -0.78 5.85 3.08
C ALA A 13 0.12 4.60 3.11
N TYR A 14 -0.42 3.46 2.67
CA TYR A 14 0.29 2.18 2.68
C TYR A 14 0.40 1.59 1.28
N GLY A 15 1.62 1.21 0.91
CA GLY A 15 1.98 0.67 -0.39
C GLY A 15 2.90 -0.55 -0.27
N GLY A 16 3.00 -1.30 -1.37
CA GLY A 16 3.81 -2.52 -1.43
C GLY A 16 5.17 -2.30 -2.08
N HIS A 17 6.19 -2.95 -1.52
CA HIS A 17 7.55 -3.00 -2.06
C HIS A 17 8.28 -4.25 -1.58
N GLN A 18 9.39 -4.62 -2.21
CA GLN A 18 10.12 -5.87 -1.92
C GLN A 18 10.87 -5.94 -0.58
N TYR A 19 11.07 -4.81 0.08
CA TYR A 19 11.89 -4.74 1.28
C TYR A 19 11.10 -5.01 2.57
N SER A 20 11.81 -5.48 3.60
CA SER A 20 11.27 -5.85 4.91
C SER A 20 10.96 -4.67 5.84
N PHE A 21 11.11 -3.43 5.37
CA PHE A 21 10.76 -2.23 6.13
C PHE A 21 9.30 -1.79 5.89
N THR A 22 8.87 -0.76 6.60
CA THR A 22 7.51 -0.21 6.53
C THR A 22 7.11 0.13 5.09
N GLY A 23 5.92 -0.29 4.67
CA GLY A 23 5.32 0.18 3.42
C GLY A 23 4.50 1.45 3.61
N ILE A 24 4.46 2.01 4.83
CA ILE A 24 3.79 3.27 5.12
C ILE A 24 4.68 4.40 4.60
N PHE A 25 4.08 5.31 3.84
CA PHE A 25 4.74 6.48 3.29
C PHE A 25 3.94 7.74 3.59
N GLU A 26 4.62 8.88 3.53
CA GLU A 26 4.07 10.21 3.78
C GLU A 26 4.01 10.99 2.48
N ASN A 27 2.85 11.57 2.19
CA ASN A 27 2.63 12.41 1.02
C ASN A 27 2.07 13.77 1.44
N ILE A 28 2.20 14.72 0.52
CA ILE A 28 1.47 15.98 0.61
C ILE A 28 -0.01 15.69 0.32
N PRO A 29 -0.94 16.15 1.18
CA PRO A 29 -2.36 15.91 0.97
C PRO A 29 -2.83 16.41 -0.39
N ARG A 30 -3.59 15.55 -1.10
CA ARG A 30 -4.16 15.84 -2.43
C ARG A 30 -3.13 16.04 -3.56
N ASP A 31 -1.89 15.59 -3.39
CA ASP A 31 -0.90 15.65 -4.47
C ASP A 31 -1.12 14.54 -5.52
N GLU A 32 -1.95 14.85 -6.52
CA GLU A 32 -2.22 13.95 -7.65
C GLU A 32 -0.97 13.68 -8.51
N LYS A 33 0.01 14.59 -8.49
CA LYS A 33 1.19 14.50 -9.37
C LYS A 33 2.14 13.40 -8.92
N GLU A 34 2.21 13.16 -7.61
CA GLU A 34 3.09 12.16 -7.02
C GLU A 34 2.57 10.73 -7.22
N LEU A 35 1.25 10.54 -7.18
CA LEU A 35 0.60 9.24 -7.41
C LEU A 35 0.57 8.85 -8.90
N GLY A 36 0.59 9.84 -9.80
CA GLY A 36 0.59 9.67 -11.25
C GLY A 36 -0.79 9.94 -11.88
N GLU A 37 -0.80 10.19 -13.20
CA GLU A 37 -1.96 10.70 -13.96
C GLU A 37 -3.23 9.84 -13.88
N GLN A 38 -3.09 8.58 -13.46
CA GLN A 38 -4.20 7.64 -13.28
C GLN A 38 -4.99 7.86 -11.99
N PHE A 39 -4.43 8.62 -11.04
CA PHE A 39 -5.02 8.86 -9.73
C PHE A 39 -5.47 10.31 -9.64
N LYS A 40 -6.78 10.50 -9.46
CA LYS A 40 -7.39 11.81 -9.23
C LYS A 40 -7.99 11.85 -7.84
N PHE A 41 -7.76 12.94 -7.13
CA PHE A 41 -8.38 13.20 -5.86
C PHE A 41 -9.89 13.28 -6.05
N ARG A 42 -10.61 12.54 -5.21
CA ARG A 42 -12.07 12.48 -5.27
C ARG A 42 -12.73 13.36 -4.22
N GLN A 43 -12.34 13.19 -2.96
CA GLN A 43 -12.95 13.87 -1.83
C GLN A 43 -12.13 13.65 -0.55
N THR A 44 -12.27 14.57 0.41
CA THR A 44 -11.81 14.42 1.79
C THR A 44 -13.02 14.15 2.67
N ILE A 45 -12.90 13.23 3.63
CA ILE A 45 -13.95 12.90 4.59
C ILE A 45 -13.39 13.11 5.98
N HIS A 46 -14.08 13.92 6.79
CA HIS A 46 -13.70 14.09 8.18
C HIS A 46 -14.10 12.84 8.99
N ILE A 47 -13.12 12.18 9.59
CA ILE A 47 -13.32 10.95 10.39
C ILE A 47 -13.57 11.28 11.86
N GLY A 48 -12.83 12.25 12.42
CA GLY A 48 -12.97 12.66 13.80
C GLY A 48 -11.81 13.51 14.30
N TYR A 49 -11.71 13.63 15.62
CA TYR A 49 -10.66 14.35 16.32
C TYR A 49 -9.82 13.38 17.18
N THR A 50 -8.59 13.80 17.47
CA THR A 50 -7.64 13.05 18.30
C THR A 50 -6.97 14.00 19.28
N ASP A 51 -6.63 13.48 20.46
CA ASP A 51 -5.83 14.17 21.47
C ASP A 51 -4.33 13.85 21.36
N PHE A 52 -3.93 12.93 20.46
CA PHE A 52 -2.53 12.60 20.19
C PHE A 52 -1.79 13.77 19.56
N THR A 53 -0.57 14.07 20.03
CA THR A 53 0.29 15.08 19.41
C THR A 53 0.93 14.59 18.12
N GLU A 54 1.58 15.48 17.37
CA GLU A 54 2.32 15.10 16.16
C GLU A 54 3.42 14.07 16.45
N GLU A 55 4.10 14.16 17.60
CA GLU A 55 5.09 13.17 18.04
C GLU A 55 4.46 11.81 18.35
N ASP A 56 3.27 11.80 18.97
CA ASP A 56 2.54 10.57 19.24
C ASP A 56 2.09 9.90 17.93
N VAL A 57 1.62 10.68 16.97
CA VAL A 57 1.28 10.19 15.63
C VAL A 57 2.50 9.55 14.95
N LYS A 58 3.67 10.18 15.01
CA LYS A 58 4.92 9.59 14.47
C LYS A 58 5.27 8.26 15.14
N ARG A 59 5.06 8.14 16.45
CA ARG A 59 5.25 6.86 17.17
C ARG A 59 4.24 5.81 16.73
N ILE A 60 2.96 6.17 16.61
CA ILE A 60 1.90 5.28 16.15
C ILE A 60 2.21 4.76 14.75
N VAL A 61 2.60 5.64 13.82
CA VAL A 61 2.98 5.26 12.45
C VAL A 61 4.18 4.31 12.45
N ASN A 62 5.20 4.57 13.27
CA ASN A 62 6.36 3.69 13.39
C ASN A 62 5.99 2.29 13.95
N GLU A 63 5.09 2.22 14.94
CA GLU A 63 4.62 0.95 15.47
C GLU A 63 3.78 0.19 14.43
N LEU A 64 2.86 0.87 13.74
CA LEU A 64 2.10 0.29 12.63
C LEU A 64 3.02 -0.18 11.50
N GLY A 65 4.12 0.53 11.23
CA GLY A 65 5.08 0.15 10.19
C GLY A 65 5.77 -1.20 10.43
N LYS A 66 5.78 -1.71 11.66
CA LYS A 66 6.26 -3.07 11.96
C LYS A 66 5.29 -4.15 11.47
N GLU A 67 4.00 -3.84 11.47
CA GLU A 67 2.93 -4.72 10.98
C GLU A 67 2.74 -4.55 9.46
N PHE A 68 2.57 -3.30 9.03
CA PHE A 68 2.36 -2.86 7.65
C PHE A 68 3.70 -2.70 6.90
N ARG A 69 4.44 -3.80 6.79
CA ARG A 69 5.66 -3.85 5.97
C ARG A 69 5.33 -3.87 4.49
N GLY A 70 6.15 -3.25 3.65
CA GLY A 70 5.88 -3.21 2.21
C GLY A 70 5.88 -4.59 1.56
N ASP A 71 6.73 -5.51 2.04
CA ASP A 71 6.80 -6.89 1.54
C ASP A 71 5.61 -7.78 1.95
N ARG A 72 4.75 -7.27 2.83
CA ARG A 72 3.49 -7.91 3.25
C ARG A 72 2.26 -7.30 2.60
N TYR A 73 2.45 -6.33 1.71
CA TYR A 73 1.33 -5.70 1.04
C TYR A 73 0.59 -6.72 0.17
N HIS A 74 -0.73 -6.77 0.33
CA HIS A 74 -1.60 -7.64 -0.42
C HIS A 74 -2.88 -6.90 -0.78
N LEU A 75 -3.16 -6.78 -2.09
CA LEU A 75 -4.26 -5.96 -2.61
C LEU A 75 -5.62 -6.28 -1.97
N MET A 76 -5.87 -7.53 -1.59
CA MET A 76 -7.14 -7.96 -0.99
C MET A 76 -7.18 -7.97 0.53
N ASN A 77 -6.06 -8.25 1.19
CA ASN A 77 -6.04 -8.69 2.59
C ASN A 77 -5.16 -7.80 3.49
N ASN A 78 -4.30 -6.99 2.89
CA ASN A 78 -3.40 -6.09 3.61
C ASN A 78 -3.02 -4.93 2.69
N ASN A 79 -3.94 -3.99 2.52
CA ASN A 79 -3.82 -2.87 1.60
C ASN A 79 -4.03 -1.54 2.33
N CYS A 80 -4.03 -0.44 1.58
CA CYS A 80 -4.25 0.90 2.12
C CYS A 80 -5.51 1.03 3.00
N ASN A 81 -6.62 0.35 2.68
CA ASN A 81 -7.83 0.43 3.49
C ASN A 81 -7.66 -0.21 4.87
N HIS A 82 -6.93 -1.33 4.96
CA HIS A 82 -6.67 -2.01 6.23
C HIS A 82 -5.81 -1.12 7.13
N PHE A 83 -4.77 -0.51 6.54
CA PHE A 83 -3.95 0.48 7.22
C PHE A 83 -4.77 1.69 7.67
N SER A 84 -5.54 2.33 6.77
CA SER A 84 -6.34 3.52 7.09
C SER A 84 -7.38 3.24 8.18
N GLY A 85 -8.00 2.05 8.18
CA GLY A 85 -8.92 1.61 9.22
C GLY A 85 -8.23 1.43 10.57
N ALA A 86 -7.10 0.70 10.61
CA ALA A 86 -6.32 0.51 11.83
C ALA A 86 -5.83 1.85 12.40
N PHE A 87 -5.30 2.71 11.54
CA PHE A 87 -4.75 4.00 11.93
C PHE A 87 -5.84 4.96 12.41
N SER A 88 -6.95 5.08 11.68
CA SER A 88 -8.10 5.92 12.07
C SER A 88 -8.74 5.46 13.38
N LYS A 89 -8.80 4.13 13.59
CA LYS A 89 -9.32 3.55 14.83
C LYS A 89 -8.43 3.85 16.02
N ILE A 90 -7.12 3.85 15.85
CA ILE A 90 -6.19 4.26 16.91
C ILE A 90 -6.36 5.76 17.21
N LEU A 91 -6.39 6.61 16.18
CA LEU A 91 -6.44 8.06 16.35
C LEU A 91 -7.77 8.56 16.93
N CYS A 92 -8.90 8.09 16.39
CA CYS A 92 -10.22 8.68 16.66
C CYS A 92 -11.19 7.68 17.32
N GLY A 93 -10.80 6.42 17.52
CA GLY A 93 -11.70 5.36 17.97
C GLY A 93 -12.75 4.94 16.94
N GLN A 94 -12.68 5.46 15.71
CA GLN A 94 -13.64 5.22 14.62
C GLN A 94 -12.95 4.57 13.43
N ASP A 95 -13.64 3.63 12.78
CA ASP A 95 -13.15 2.98 11.56
C ASP A 95 -13.52 3.81 10.31
N ILE A 96 -12.89 3.52 9.18
CA ILE A 96 -13.23 4.15 7.90
C ILE A 96 -14.65 3.77 7.47
N PRO A 97 -15.40 4.67 6.80
CA PRO A 97 -16.75 4.38 6.36
C PRO A 97 -16.85 3.10 5.50
N PRO A 98 -17.73 2.13 5.83
CA PRO A 98 -17.76 0.81 5.18
C PRO A 98 -18.01 0.84 3.67
N TRP A 99 -18.68 1.89 3.16
CA TRP A 99 -18.93 2.05 1.73
C TRP A 99 -17.66 2.33 0.92
N ILE A 100 -16.61 2.84 1.56
CA ILE A 100 -15.30 3.04 0.92
C ILE A 100 -14.66 1.68 0.62
N ASN A 101 -14.74 0.75 1.56
CA ASN A 101 -14.33 -0.65 1.34
C ASN A 101 -15.15 -1.30 0.22
N ARG A 102 -16.46 -1.05 0.14
CA ARG A 102 -17.32 -1.61 -0.93
C ARG A 102 -16.91 -1.22 -2.34
N LEU A 103 -16.31 -0.04 -2.56
CA LEU A 103 -15.82 0.35 -3.90
C LEU A 103 -14.58 -0.42 -4.32
N ALA A 104 -13.68 -0.75 -3.37
CA ALA A 104 -12.58 -1.67 -3.62
C ALA A 104 -13.09 -3.08 -3.96
N TYR A 105 -14.17 -3.54 -3.30
CA TYR A 105 -14.84 -4.79 -3.65
C TYR A 105 -15.64 -4.72 -4.97
N PHE A 106 -16.18 -3.57 -5.36
CA PHE A 106 -16.94 -3.44 -6.60
C PHE A 106 -16.04 -3.61 -7.83
N SER A 107 -14.76 -3.21 -7.75
CA SER A 107 -13.78 -3.51 -8.80
C SER A 107 -13.45 -5.00 -8.93
N SER A 108 -13.56 -5.79 -7.87
CA SER A 108 -13.38 -7.25 -7.92
C SER A 108 -14.68 -8.02 -8.20
N TRP A 109 -15.84 -7.37 -8.14
CA TRP A 109 -17.14 -7.99 -8.39
C TRP A 109 -17.59 -7.96 -9.86
N VAL A 110 -16.82 -7.30 -10.74
CA VAL A 110 -17.02 -7.39 -12.19
C VAL A 110 -16.10 -8.50 -12.71
N PRO A 111 -16.61 -9.71 -13.02
CA PRO A 111 -15.78 -10.87 -13.38
C PRO A 111 -14.95 -10.68 -14.67
N PHE A 112 -15.22 -9.62 -15.44
CA PHE A 112 -14.38 -9.23 -16.58
C PHE A 112 -13.11 -8.46 -16.16
N LEU A 113 -13.17 -7.67 -15.07
CA LEU A 113 -12.01 -6.91 -14.59
C LEU A 113 -10.95 -7.79 -13.94
N GLU A 114 -11.33 -8.92 -13.31
CA GLU A 114 -10.38 -9.88 -12.75
C GLU A 114 -9.49 -10.55 -13.82
N ARG A 115 -9.99 -10.66 -15.07
CA ARG A 115 -9.20 -11.11 -16.24
C ARG A 115 -8.36 -10.01 -16.87
N CYS A 116 -8.66 -8.75 -16.59
CA CYS A 116 -7.93 -7.58 -17.09
C CYS A 116 -6.94 -7.01 -16.06
N LEU A 117 -7.05 -7.42 -14.79
CA LEU A 117 -6.11 -7.08 -13.74
C LEU A 117 -4.85 -7.94 -13.89
N PRO A 118 -3.72 -7.36 -14.28
CA PRO A 118 -2.47 -8.10 -14.45
C PRO A 118 -2.09 -8.74 -13.10
N LYS A 119 -1.58 -9.97 -13.11
CA LYS A 119 -1.14 -10.66 -11.87
C LYS A 119 -0.04 -9.88 -11.14
N GLU A 120 0.65 -9.01 -11.86
CA GLU A 120 1.65 -8.07 -11.40
C GLU A 120 1.09 -7.02 -10.42
N TRP A 121 -0.21 -6.72 -10.48
CA TRP A 121 -0.90 -5.83 -9.55
C TRP A 121 -1.45 -6.54 -8.31
N LEU A 122 -1.51 -7.87 -8.33
CA LEU A 122 -1.95 -8.70 -7.20
C LEU A 122 -0.80 -9.02 -6.22
N MET A 123 0.46 -8.91 -6.67
CA MET A 123 1.67 -9.06 -5.85
C MET A 123 2.70 -7.99 -6.26
N PRO A 124 2.83 -6.87 -5.52
CA PRO A 124 3.88 -5.92 -5.83
C PRO A 124 5.24 -6.51 -5.43
N MET A 125 6.15 -6.56 -6.39
CA MET A 125 7.61 -6.67 -6.24
C MET A 125 8.21 -7.92 -5.57
N ALA A 126 7.45 -8.94 -5.14
CA ALA A 126 8.07 -10.20 -4.69
C ALA A 126 8.44 -11.14 -5.87
N LEU A 127 7.71 -11.07 -6.99
CA LEU A 127 7.94 -11.96 -8.13
C LEU A 127 9.10 -11.50 -9.03
N GLN A 128 9.30 -10.19 -9.21
CA GLN A 128 10.32 -9.67 -10.12
C GLN A 128 11.75 -9.99 -9.65
N HIS A 129 12.02 -9.94 -8.34
CA HIS A 129 13.33 -10.34 -7.80
C HIS A 129 13.58 -11.85 -7.87
N SER A 130 12.53 -12.68 -7.72
CA SER A 130 12.66 -14.13 -7.88
C SER A 130 12.95 -14.56 -9.33
N LEU A 131 12.52 -13.75 -10.31
CA LEU A 131 12.76 -13.98 -11.73
C LEU A 131 14.13 -13.44 -12.19
N SER A 132 14.57 -12.29 -11.65
CA SER A 132 15.93 -11.78 -11.91
C SER A 132 17.01 -12.67 -11.28
N CYS A 133 16.83 -13.11 -10.03
CA CYS A 133 17.77 -14.04 -9.39
C CYS A 133 17.81 -15.43 -10.07
N ARG A 134 16.72 -15.86 -10.74
CA ARG A 134 16.71 -17.12 -11.50
C ARG A 134 17.43 -17.02 -12.84
N GLN A 135 17.41 -15.85 -13.48
CA GLN A 135 18.10 -15.63 -14.75
C GLN A 135 19.63 -15.50 -14.56
N ASP A 136 20.07 -14.86 -13.48
CA ASP A 136 21.51 -14.75 -13.17
C ASP A 136 22.13 -16.11 -12.79
N SER A 137 21.33 -17.01 -12.19
CA SER A 137 21.82 -18.35 -11.83
C SER A 137 21.96 -19.29 -13.05
N THR A 138 21.28 -19.01 -14.16
CA THR A 138 21.34 -19.85 -15.38
C THR A 138 22.35 -19.39 -16.42
N CYS A 139 22.93 -18.19 -16.28
CA CYS A 139 23.95 -17.68 -17.21
C CYS A 139 25.41 -17.91 -16.77
N SER A 140 25.65 -18.39 -15.54
CA SER A 140 27.02 -18.60 -15.03
C SER A 140 27.57 -20.02 -15.17
N GLU A 141 26.80 -20.99 -15.67
CA GLU A 141 27.27 -22.37 -15.87
C GLU A 141 27.63 -22.74 -17.32
N ALA A 142 27.51 -21.81 -18.27
CA ALA A 142 27.74 -22.09 -19.70
C ALA A 142 29.03 -21.47 -20.28
N SER A 143 30.16 -21.55 -19.56
CA SER A 143 31.46 -21.16 -20.13
C SER A 143 32.67 -21.87 -19.52
N THR A 144 32.70 -23.20 -19.57
CA THR A 144 33.97 -23.93 -19.60
C THR A 144 33.80 -25.20 -20.43
N SER A 145 34.04 -25.13 -21.74
CA SER A 145 34.22 -26.33 -22.57
C SER A 145 35.69 -26.74 -22.60
N PRO A 146 36.00 -28.05 -22.64
CA PRO A 146 37.36 -28.56 -22.55
C PRO A 146 38.04 -28.59 -23.93
N PHE A 147 39.36 -28.36 -23.90
CA PHE A 147 40.37 -28.40 -24.98
C PHE A 147 40.38 -27.24 -25.98
#